data_AF-A0A8D8NCD9-F1
#
_entry.id   AF-A0A8D8NCD9-F1
#
_cell.length_a   1.000
_cell.length_b   1.000
_cell.length_c   1.000
_cell.angle_alpha   90.00
_cell.angle_beta   90.00
_cell.angle_gamma   90.00
#
_symmetry.space_group_name_H-M   'P 1'
#
loop_
_entity.id
_entity.type
_entity.pdbx_description
1 polymer ?
#
loop_
_entity_poly.entity_id
_entity_poly.type
_entity_poly.pdbx_seq_one_letter_code
_entity_poly.pdbx_strand_id
1 'polypeptide(L)'
;LLFLKHGESWYLRGITYSLTKEQSVFEILLADVAHYKSWIDKNAVVKSTDLLDVGKCSQTSYSQWMYQIKSNYQFQCYASLISPTLLVTTASCVDGLPLESLKIVNDHFGTIATASKIHIHPSFDSLHLSNNIALIQLSQPLPKQPICLPKANPKPSQLPLQSASWQSAYSRANPVAFHVANFTTTGVGGCADRWRREGAQVDTAG
;
A
#
# COMPACT_ATOMS: atom_id res chain seq x y z
N LEU A 1 2.44 -2.18 -4.62
CA LEU A 1 1.34 -1.22 -4.35
C LEU A 1 0.46 -1.16 -5.58
N LEU A 2 -0.86 -1.09 -5.41
CA LEU A 2 -1.83 -1.15 -6.49
C LEU A 2 -2.59 0.17 -6.62
N PHE A 3 -2.61 0.70 -7.83
CA PHE A 3 -3.10 2.02 -8.14
C PHE A 3 -4.16 1.99 -9.22
N LEU A 4 -5.01 3.00 -9.18
CA LEU A 4 -6.05 3.27 -10.15
C LEU A 4 -5.84 4.67 -10.71
N LYS A 5 -5.91 4.84 -12.03
CA LYS A 5 -5.95 6.17 -12.64
C LYS A 5 -7.38 6.51 -13.01
N HIS A 6 -7.85 7.69 -12.60
CA HIS A 6 -9.14 8.23 -13.02
C HIS A 6 -8.99 9.72 -13.33
N GLY A 7 -9.27 10.11 -14.58
CA GLY A 7 -8.90 11.42 -15.10
C GLY A 7 -7.38 11.65 -15.03
N GLU A 8 -6.97 12.75 -14.42
CA GLU A 8 -5.56 13.12 -14.22
C GLU A 8 -4.99 12.66 -12.88
N SER A 9 -5.81 12.04 -12.02
CA SER A 9 -5.44 11.71 -10.64
C SER A 9 -5.16 10.23 -10.45
N TRP A 10 -4.25 9.94 -9.53
CA TRP A 10 -3.91 8.58 -9.10
C TRP A 10 -4.55 8.27 -7.74
N TYR A 11 -5.13 7.09 -7.65
CA TYR A 11 -5.79 6.58 -6.46
C TYR A 11 -5.08 5.34 -5.95
N LEU A 12 -4.83 5.27 -4.65
CA LEU A 12 -4.35 4.05 -4.02
C LEU A 12 -5.52 3.08 -3.87
N ARG A 13 -5.48 1.97 -4.60
CA ARG A 13 -6.48 0.91 -4.50
C ARG A 13 -6.14 -0.08 -3.40
N GLY A 14 -4.88 -0.47 -3.32
CA GLY A 14 -4.48 -1.55 -2.43
C GLY A 14 -2.98 -1.65 -2.22
N ILE A 15 -2.62 -2.42 -1.21
CA ILE A 15 -1.24 -2.82 -0.98
C ILE A 15 -1.09 -4.25 -1.47
N THR A 16 -0.11 -4.48 -2.33
CA THR A 16 0.11 -5.76 -2.98
C THR A 16 1.51 -6.28 -2.72
N TYR A 17 1.65 -7.60 -2.83
CA TYR A 17 2.91 -8.30 -2.89
C TYR A 17 3.02 -9.04 -4.23
N SER A 18 4.14 -8.84 -4.92
CA SER A 18 4.42 -9.51 -6.19
C SER A 18 5.10 -10.84 -5.92
N LEU A 19 4.50 -11.92 -6.40
CA LEU A 19 5.09 -13.26 -6.44
C LEU A 19 5.52 -13.59 -7.86
N THR A 20 6.74 -14.10 -8.02
CA THR A 20 7.21 -14.62 -9.30
C THR A 20 7.29 -16.14 -9.24
N LYS A 21 6.55 -16.83 -10.11
CA LYS A 21 6.60 -18.30 -10.25
C LYS A 21 6.65 -18.64 -11.73
N GLU A 22 7.63 -19.43 -12.14
CA GLU A 22 7.78 -19.94 -13.52
C GLU A 22 7.63 -18.83 -14.59
N GLN A 23 8.37 -17.73 -14.42
CA GLN A 23 8.35 -16.55 -15.31
C GLN A 23 7.02 -15.76 -15.35
N SER A 24 6.02 -16.18 -14.59
CA SER A 24 4.78 -15.43 -14.39
C SER A 24 4.86 -14.57 -13.12
N VAL A 25 4.36 -13.35 -13.20
CA VAL A 25 4.25 -12.42 -12.05
C VAL A 25 2.78 -12.37 -11.61
N PHE A 26 2.54 -12.67 -10.33
CA PHE A 26 1.25 -12.61 -9.68
C PHE A 26 1.26 -11.49 -8.64
N GLU A 27 0.22 -10.66 -8.62
CA GLU A 27 0.01 -9.67 -7.56
C GLU A 27 -1.00 -10.22 -6.56
N ILE A 28 -0.58 -10.38 -5.31
CA ILE A 28 -1.47 -10.69 -4.19
C ILE A 28 -1.90 -9.38 -3.55
N LEU A 29 -3.20 -9.15 -3.45
CA LEU A 29 -3.75 -8.05 -2.68
C LEU A 29 -3.67 -8.38 -1.18
N LEU A 30 -2.81 -7.66 -0.45
CA LEU A 30 -2.66 -7.80 1.00
C LEU A 30 -3.66 -6.93 1.76
N ALA A 31 -4.04 -5.78 1.21
CA ALA A 31 -5.05 -4.89 1.79
C ALA A 31 -5.77 -4.08 0.71
N ASP A 32 -7.11 -4.09 0.71
CA ASP A 32 -7.93 -3.14 -0.07
C ASP A 32 -8.08 -1.84 0.73
N VAL A 33 -7.35 -0.80 0.34
CA VAL A 33 -7.33 0.47 1.10
C VAL A 33 -8.71 1.12 1.14
N ALA A 34 -9.54 0.94 0.11
CA ALA A 34 -10.88 1.49 0.08
C ALA A 34 -11.82 0.79 1.08
N HIS A 35 -11.60 -0.49 1.37
CA HIS A 35 -12.36 -1.24 2.37
C HIS A 35 -12.15 -0.63 3.77
N TYR A 36 -10.92 -0.23 4.10
CA TYR A 36 -10.57 0.31 5.42
C TYR A 36 -10.73 1.82 5.55
N LYS A 37 -11.34 2.49 4.56
CA LYS A 37 -11.49 3.96 4.54
C LYS A 37 -12.08 4.51 5.85
N SER A 38 -13.15 3.91 6.37
CA SER A 38 -13.78 4.34 7.62
C SER A 38 -12.86 4.22 8.84
N TRP A 39 -11.97 3.23 8.85
CA TRP A 39 -10.97 3.07 9.92
C TRP A 39 -9.82 4.07 9.75
N ILE A 40 -9.38 4.31 8.51
CA ILE A 40 -8.37 5.31 8.17
C ILE A 40 -8.84 6.71 8.61
N ASP A 41 -10.08 7.08 8.26
CA ASP A 41 -10.68 8.39 8.58
C ASP A 41 -10.72 8.66 10.10
N LYS A 42 -10.93 7.62 10.92
CA LYS A 42 -10.94 7.73 12.39
C LYS A 42 -9.55 7.89 13.00
N ASN A 43 -8.51 7.38 12.33
CA ASN A 43 -7.15 7.31 12.86
C ASN A 43 -6.21 8.35 12.21
N ALA A 44 -6.59 8.93 11.07
CA ALA A 44 -5.87 10.02 10.46
C ALA A 44 -5.99 11.27 11.36
N VAL A 45 -4.94 11.59 12.10
CA VAL A 45 -4.87 12.77 13.01
C VAL A 45 -4.77 14.09 12.23
N VAL A 46 -5.32 14.17 11.01
CA VAL A 46 -5.17 15.32 10.11
C VAL A 46 -6.38 16.24 10.26
N LYS A 47 -6.22 17.31 11.06
CA LYS A 47 -7.09 18.49 10.99
C LYS A 47 -6.58 19.37 9.85
N SER A 48 -7.34 19.40 8.76
CA SER A 48 -7.22 20.22 7.54
C SER A 48 -6.63 19.53 6.30
N THR A 49 -7.46 19.55 5.26
CA THR A 49 -7.27 19.20 3.83
C THR A 49 -7.15 17.72 3.43
N ASP A 50 -8.33 17.14 3.18
CA ASP A 50 -8.71 16.31 2.01
C ASP A 50 -8.06 14.97 1.73
N LEU A 51 -8.40 14.02 2.59
CA LEU A 51 -8.12 12.60 2.46
C LEU A 51 -9.03 11.86 1.44
N LEU A 52 -10.15 12.46 0.98
CA LEU A 52 -11.30 11.71 0.42
C LEU A 52 -11.88 12.27 -0.89
N ASP A 53 -11.01 12.75 -1.78
CA ASP A 53 -11.33 13.36 -3.09
C ASP A 53 -11.74 14.83 -3.02
N VAL A 54 -10.73 15.69 -2.77
CA VAL A 54 -10.93 17.13 -2.90
C VAL A 54 -9.65 17.83 -3.38
N GLY A 55 -9.56 17.97 -4.70
CA GLY A 55 -8.96 19.13 -5.38
C GLY A 55 -7.43 19.34 -5.38
N LYS A 56 -6.62 18.61 -4.60
CA LYS A 56 -5.13 18.79 -4.57
C LYS A 56 -4.30 17.53 -4.28
N CYS A 57 -4.85 16.33 -4.41
CA CYS A 57 -4.06 15.09 -4.31
C CYS A 57 -3.30 14.80 -5.62
N SER A 58 -2.29 13.95 -5.55
CA SER A 58 -1.23 13.94 -6.55
C SER A 58 -1.67 13.53 -7.96
N GLN A 59 -1.41 14.41 -8.93
CA GLN A 59 -1.48 14.16 -10.38
C GLN A 59 -0.13 13.69 -10.95
N THR A 60 0.89 13.57 -10.10
CA THR A 60 2.29 13.48 -10.54
C THR A 60 2.77 12.02 -10.66
N SER A 61 4.01 11.71 -10.28
CA SER A 61 4.64 10.39 -10.45
C SER A 61 4.83 9.68 -9.10
N TYR A 62 4.91 8.36 -9.15
CA TYR A 62 5.03 7.43 -8.03
C TYR A 62 6.08 7.80 -6.97
N SER A 63 7.16 8.49 -7.35
CA SER A 63 8.22 8.95 -6.42
C SER A 63 7.75 9.97 -5.38
N GLN A 64 6.56 10.55 -5.54
CA GLN A 64 6.01 11.54 -4.61
C GLN A 64 5.26 10.91 -3.43
N TRP A 65 4.77 9.68 -3.59
CA TRP A 65 3.90 9.07 -2.58
C TRP A 65 4.23 7.61 -2.28
N MET A 66 5.24 6.99 -2.91
CA MET A 66 5.70 5.64 -2.59
C MET A 66 7.02 5.69 -1.80
N TYR A 67 7.08 4.94 -0.71
CA TYR A 67 8.24 4.87 0.16
C TYR A 67 8.56 3.44 0.58
N GLN A 68 9.83 3.19 0.85
CA GLN A 68 10.29 1.95 1.48
C GLN A 68 10.27 2.11 3.00
N ILE A 69 9.85 1.06 3.69
CA ILE A 69 10.00 0.92 5.13
C ILE A 69 11.26 0.08 5.35
N LYS A 70 12.29 0.69 5.95
CA LYS A 70 13.48 -0.02 6.38
C LYS A 70 13.36 -0.30 7.87
N SER A 71 13.45 -1.58 8.23
CA SER A 71 13.59 -2.05 9.60
C SER A 71 14.78 -3.01 9.68
N ASN A 72 15.19 -3.36 10.89
CA ASN A 72 16.25 -4.36 11.11
C ASN A 72 15.83 -5.79 10.71
N TYR A 73 14.55 -6.01 10.41
CA TYR A 73 13.99 -7.27 9.99
C TYR A 73 13.83 -7.28 8.45
N GLN A 74 14.34 -8.32 7.79
CA GLN A 74 14.74 -8.31 6.37
C GLN A 74 13.63 -8.19 5.31
N PHE A 75 12.35 -8.00 5.68
CA PHE A 75 11.28 -7.88 4.70
C PHE A 75 11.25 -6.48 4.07
N GLN A 76 11.30 -6.44 2.72
CA GLN A 76 11.10 -5.21 1.97
C GLN A 76 9.63 -4.82 2.00
N CYS A 77 9.31 -3.82 2.80
CA CYS A 77 7.96 -3.30 2.97
C CYS A 77 7.82 -1.94 2.28
N TYR A 78 6.61 -1.66 1.80
CA TYR A 78 6.26 -0.42 1.12
C TYR A 78 5.15 0.30 1.85
N ALA A 79 5.19 1.62 1.76
CA ALA A 79 4.16 2.50 2.29
C ALA A 79 3.78 3.55 1.25
N SER A 80 2.57 4.09 1.40
CA SER A 80 2.12 5.21 0.57
C SER A 80 1.65 6.41 1.37
N LEU A 81 2.05 7.61 0.95
CA LEU A 81 1.70 8.88 1.59
C LEU A 81 0.29 9.30 1.19
N ILE A 82 -0.61 9.30 2.17
CA ILE A 82 -2.03 9.63 2.01
C ILE A 82 -2.37 11.00 2.62
N SER A 83 -1.47 11.56 3.44
CA SER A 83 -1.44 12.97 3.85
C SER A 83 0.01 13.38 4.13
N PRO A 84 0.35 14.68 4.27
CA PRO A 84 1.73 15.11 4.52
C PRO A 84 2.41 14.41 5.71
N THR A 85 1.65 13.96 6.71
CA THR A 85 2.18 13.29 7.91
C THR A 85 1.74 11.84 8.06
N LEU A 86 1.05 11.25 7.10
CA LEU A 86 0.43 9.92 7.26
C LEU A 86 0.72 9.02 6.08
N LEU A 87 1.32 7.88 6.39
CA LEU A 87 1.52 6.78 5.45
C LEU A 87 0.55 5.64 5.75
N VAL A 88 0.13 4.91 4.72
CA VAL A 88 -0.57 3.62 4.85
C VAL A 88 0.36 2.48 4.40
N THR A 89 0.33 1.38 5.13
CA THR A 89 1.09 0.15 4.86
C THR A 89 0.31 -1.07 5.38
N THR A 90 0.89 -2.27 5.32
CA THR A 90 0.31 -3.49 5.90
C THR A 90 0.70 -3.61 7.37
N ALA A 91 -0.18 -4.16 8.19
CA ALA A 91 0.11 -4.41 9.61
C ALA A 91 1.29 -5.37 9.80
N SER A 92 1.37 -6.43 8.98
CA SER A 92 2.47 -7.39 8.97
C SER A 92 3.84 -6.79 8.70
N CYS A 93 3.91 -5.56 8.17
CA CYS A 93 5.17 -4.85 7.95
C CYS A 93 5.68 -4.10 9.17
N VAL A 94 4.82 -3.83 10.16
CA VAL A 94 5.13 -2.95 11.30
C VAL A 94 4.78 -3.56 12.65
N ASP A 95 4.06 -4.67 12.67
CA ASP A 95 3.71 -5.38 13.90
C ASP A 95 4.96 -5.87 14.64
N GLY A 96 4.98 -5.65 15.96
CA GLY A 96 6.13 -5.96 16.82
C GLY A 96 7.38 -5.10 16.61
N LEU A 97 7.39 -4.12 15.69
CA LEU A 97 8.56 -3.26 15.47
C LEU A 97 8.64 -2.10 16.49
N PRO A 98 9.81 -1.87 17.11
CA PRO A 98 10.07 -0.64 17.86
C PRO A 98 10.00 0.57 16.94
N LEU A 99 9.35 1.65 17.39
CA LEU A 99 9.15 2.87 16.61
C LEU A 99 10.47 3.47 16.12
N GLU A 100 11.51 3.43 16.96
CA GLU A 100 12.82 4.03 16.68
C GLU A 100 13.57 3.29 15.55
N SER A 101 13.26 2.00 15.38
CA SER A 101 13.84 1.13 14.36
C SER A 101 13.24 1.35 12.97
N LEU A 102 12.07 1.97 12.89
CA LEU A 102 11.35 2.19 11.64
C LEU A 102 11.85 3.45 10.95
N LYS A 103 12.46 3.28 9.78
CA LYS A 103 12.91 4.39 8.92
C LYS A 103 12.12 4.42 7.62
N ILE A 104 11.67 5.62 7.24
CA ILE A 104 11.04 5.86 5.94
C ILE A 104 12.12 6.29 4.96
N VAL A 105 12.22 5.54 3.88
CA VAL A 105 13.31 5.63 2.92
C VAL A 105 12.76 5.93 1.52
N ASN A 106 13.43 6.83 0.80
CA ASN A 106 13.07 7.14 -0.58
C ASN A 106 13.73 6.18 -1.59
N ASP A 107 13.51 6.44 -2.87
CA ASP A 107 14.09 5.77 -4.03
C ASP A 107 15.62 5.76 -4.08
N HIS A 108 16.27 6.73 -3.42
CA HIS A 108 17.72 6.84 -3.31
C HIS A 108 18.30 6.20 -2.03
N PHE A 109 17.52 5.39 -1.32
CA PHE A 109 17.92 4.74 -0.06
C PHE A 109 18.28 5.71 1.08
N GLY A 110 17.98 6.99 0.95
CA GLY A 110 18.12 7.99 1.99
C GLY A 110 16.96 7.92 2.99
N THR A 111 17.26 7.93 4.29
CA THR A 111 16.22 8.11 5.31
C THR A 111 15.69 9.54 5.22
N ILE A 112 14.39 9.69 4.97
CA ILE A 112 13.75 10.99 4.78
C ILE A 112 12.81 11.37 5.92
N ALA A 113 12.34 10.41 6.71
CA ALA A 113 11.44 10.63 7.83
C ALA A 113 11.49 9.51 8.86
N THR A 114 11.03 9.83 10.07
CA THR A 114 10.81 8.90 11.18
C THR A 114 9.33 8.87 11.54
N ALA A 115 8.91 7.77 12.16
CA ALA A 115 7.56 7.63 12.69
C ALA A 115 7.47 8.21 14.11
N SER A 116 6.33 8.84 14.41
CA SER A 116 5.94 9.27 15.75
C SER A 116 4.90 8.33 16.37
N LYS A 117 4.13 7.62 15.55
CA LYS A 117 3.15 6.63 16.01
C LYS A 117 2.84 5.61 14.91
N ILE A 118 2.51 4.39 15.31
CA ILE A 118 2.00 3.33 14.44
C ILE A 118 0.58 2.99 14.90
N HIS A 119 -0.35 2.90 13.97
CA HIS A 119 -1.72 2.44 14.21
C HIS A 119 -1.92 1.14 13.45
N ILE A 120 -1.99 0.02 14.16
CA ILE A 120 -2.33 -1.28 13.58
C ILE A 120 -3.86 -1.44 13.68
N HIS A 121 -4.49 -2.00 12.64
CA HIS A 121 -5.90 -2.30 12.71
C HIS A 121 -6.19 -3.25 13.90
N PRO A 122 -7.16 -2.94 14.79
CA PRO A 122 -7.33 -3.68 16.04
C PRO A 122 -7.73 -5.15 15.83
N SER A 123 -8.33 -5.48 14.69
CA SER A 123 -8.68 -6.85 14.30
C SER A 123 -7.63 -7.53 13.43
N PHE A 124 -6.41 -6.99 13.34
CA PHE A 124 -5.32 -7.64 12.59
C PHE A 124 -5.00 -9.01 13.19
N ASP A 125 -5.04 -10.04 12.35
CA ASP A 125 -4.64 -11.40 12.69
C ASP A 125 -3.37 -11.74 11.90
N SER A 126 -2.25 -11.88 12.59
CA SER A 126 -0.96 -12.19 11.96
C SER A 126 -0.86 -13.61 11.41
N LEU A 127 -1.67 -14.55 11.91
CA LEU A 127 -1.69 -15.93 11.44
C LEU A 127 -2.42 -16.04 10.10
N HIS A 128 -3.58 -15.38 9.98
CA HIS A 128 -4.42 -15.43 8.78
C HIS A 128 -4.22 -14.23 7.84
N LEU A 129 -3.43 -13.23 8.23
CA LEU A 129 -3.25 -11.95 7.55
C LEU A 129 -4.58 -11.23 7.25
N SER A 130 -5.61 -11.48 8.06
CA SER A 130 -6.86 -10.74 7.97
C SER A 130 -6.69 -9.36 8.60
N ASN A 131 -7.40 -8.35 8.08
CA ASN A 131 -7.26 -6.96 8.50
C ASN A 131 -5.82 -6.42 8.45
N ASN A 132 -5.04 -6.86 7.47
CA ASN A 132 -3.61 -6.55 7.33
C ASN A 132 -3.34 -5.11 6.85
N ILE A 133 -3.74 -4.11 7.64
CA ILE A 133 -3.54 -2.69 7.37
C ILE A 133 -3.02 -1.95 8.60
N ALA A 134 -2.10 -1.01 8.36
CA ALA A 134 -1.59 -0.11 9.37
C ALA A 134 -1.37 1.30 8.82
N LEU A 135 -1.36 2.28 9.72
CA LEU A 135 -0.95 3.65 9.45
C LEU A 135 0.34 3.97 10.19
N ILE A 136 1.20 4.72 9.54
CA ILE A 136 2.41 5.29 10.15
C ILE A 136 2.23 6.80 10.17
N GLN A 137 2.13 7.37 11.37
CA GLN A 137 2.17 8.81 11.58
C GLN A 137 3.64 9.24 11.59
N LEU A 138 3.99 10.21 10.75
CA LEU A 138 5.32 10.78 10.67
C LEU A 138 5.55 11.80 11.79
N SER A 139 6.80 11.95 12.21
CA SER A 139 7.21 12.97 13.18
C SER A 139 7.16 14.39 12.61
N GLN A 140 7.31 14.53 11.29
CA GLN A 140 7.28 15.79 10.56
C GLN A 140 6.60 15.59 9.20
N PRO A 141 5.93 16.62 8.65
CA PRO A 141 5.32 16.52 7.33
C PRO A 141 6.38 16.41 6.23
N LEU A 142 6.11 15.55 5.24
CA LEU A 142 6.89 15.52 4.01
C LEU A 142 6.40 16.63 3.06
N PRO A 143 7.30 17.38 2.40
CA PRO A 143 6.94 18.41 1.42
C PRO A 143 6.61 17.77 0.06
N LYS A 144 5.70 16.80 0.05
CA LYS A 144 5.36 15.95 -1.08
C LYS A 144 3.84 15.83 -1.20
N GLN A 145 3.35 15.66 -2.42
CA GLN A 145 1.91 15.51 -2.66
C GLN A 145 1.46 14.07 -2.34
N PRO A 146 0.50 13.90 -1.41
CA PRO A 146 -0.05 12.59 -1.11
C PRO A 146 -0.88 12.04 -2.28
N ILE A 147 -0.98 10.71 -2.37
CA ILE A 147 -1.87 10.05 -3.32
C ILE A 147 -3.34 10.18 -2.87
N CYS A 148 -4.27 10.19 -3.83
CA CYS A 148 -5.70 10.19 -3.55
C CYS A 148 -6.14 8.84 -2.96
N LEU A 149 -7.10 8.88 -2.04
CA LEU A 149 -7.87 7.69 -1.66
C LEU A 149 -9.25 7.74 -2.33
N PRO A 150 -9.78 6.58 -2.77
CA PRO A 150 -11.09 6.55 -3.41
C PRO A 150 -12.20 6.90 -2.41
N LYS A 151 -13.13 7.77 -2.82
CA LYS A 151 -14.26 8.23 -1.98
C LYS A 151 -15.21 7.10 -1.60
N ALA A 152 -15.41 6.15 -2.50
CA ALA A 152 -16.17 4.92 -2.30
C ALA A 152 -15.35 3.75 -2.81
N ASN A 153 -15.64 2.54 -2.34
CA ASN A 153 -15.04 1.32 -2.88
C ASN A 153 -15.57 1.11 -4.31
N PRO A 154 -14.82 1.50 -5.38
CA PRO A 154 -15.33 1.33 -6.72
C PRO A 154 -15.38 -0.17 -7.01
N LYS A 155 -16.42 -0.62 -7.72
CA LYS A 155 -16.50 -2.03 -8.11
C LYS A 155 -15.23 -2.36 -8.91
N PRO A 156 -14.43 -3.36 -8.48
CA PRO A 156 -13.13 -3.66 -9.08
C PRO A 156 -13.23 -3.83 -10.60
N SER A 157 -14.32 -4.46 -11.06
CA SER A 157 -14.54 -4.98 -12.43
C SER A 157 -14.61 -3.95 -13.55
N GLN A 158 -14.31 -2.68 -13.32
CA GLN A 158 -14.53 -1.61 -14.31
C GLN A 158 -13.30 -0.76 -14.61
N LEU A 159 -12.14 -0.99 -13.98
CA LEU A 159 -11.04 -0.05 -14.10
C LEU A 159 -9.66 -0.71 -14.27
N PRO A 160 -8.80 -0.19 -15.16
CA PRO A 160 -7.43 -0.66 -15.30
C PRO A 160 -6.64 -0.34 -14.03
N LEU A 161 -6.03 -1.36 -13.44
CA LEU A 161 -5.15 -1.19 -12.28
C LEU A 161 -3.69 -1.27 -12.70
N GLN A 162 -2.86 -0.49 -12.01
CA GLN A 162 -1.41 -0.52 -12.16
C GLN A 162 -0.78 -0.95 -10.86
N SER A 163 -0.03 -2.06 -10.85
CA SER A 163 0.87 -2.33 -9.73
C SER A 163 2.16 -1.58 -9.93
N ALA A 164 2.73 -1.06 -8.85
CA ALA A 164 4.11 -0.63 -8.83
C ALA A 164 4.85 -1.09 -7.59
N SER A 165 6.10 -1.47 -7.82
CA SER A 165 7.02 -2.01 -6.82
C SER A 165 8.46 -1.65 -7.18
N TRP A 166 9.30 -1.44 -6.16
CA TRP A 166 10.73 -1.29 -6.29
C TRP A 166 11.37 -2.69 -6.26
N GLN A 167 11.50 -3.36 -7.41
CA GLN A 167 12.13 -4.69 -7.40
C GLN A 167 13.65 -4.53 -7.42
N SER A 168 14.34 -5.13 -6.45
CA SER A 168 15.75 -5.42 -6.61
C SER A 168 15.87 -6.43 -7.74
N ALA A 169 16.36 -5.99 -8.91
CA ALA A 169 16.73 -6.91 -9.97
C ALA A 169 17.70 -7.94 -9.36
N TYR A 170 17.43 -9.23 -9.64
CA TYR A 170 18.23 -10.36 -9.14
C TYR A 170 19.72 -10.27 -9.53
N SER A 171 20.09 -9.37 -10.45
CA SER A 171 21.46 -9.05 -10.83
C SER A 171 21.86 -7.64 -10.39
N ARG A 172 23.04 -7.53 -9.77
CA ARG A 172 23.72 -6.31 -9.28
C ARG A 172 24.01 -5.23 -10.36
N ALA A 173 23.45 -5.36 -11.56
CA ALA A 173 23.79 -4.56 -12.74
C ALA A 173 22.69 -3.56 -13.16
N ASN A 174 21.51 -3.53 -12.52
CA ASN A 174 20.48 -2.54 -12.83
C ASN A 174 19.98 -1.84 -11.57
N PRO A 175 19.84 -0.49 -11.58
CA PRO A 175 19.16 0.23 -10.53
C PRO A 175 17.70 -0.27 -10.45
N VAL A 176 17.12 -0.14 -9.27
CA VAL A 176 15.77 -0.60 -8.94
C VAL A 176 14.79 -0.30 -10.07
N ALA A 177 14.36 -1.33 -10.79
CA ALA A 177 13.48 -1.16 -11.94
C ALA A 177 12.06 -0.94 -11.44
N PHE A 178 11.50 0.20 -11.81
CA PHE A 178 10.12 0.52 -11.54
C PHE A 178 9.22 -0.26 -12.50
N HIS A 179 8.64 -1.36 -12.04
CA HIS A 179 7.74 -2.18 -12.85
C HIS A 179 6.31 -1.67 -12.71
N VAL A 180 5.70 -1.32 -13.85
CA VAL A 180 4.26 -1.07 -13.95
C VAL A 180 3.64 -2.22 -14.73
N ALA A 181 2.72 -2.94 -14.10
CA ALA A 181 1.94 -3.97 -14.76
C ALA A 181 0.45 -3.58 -14.74
N ASN A 182 -0.22 -3.80 -15.86
CA ASN A 182 -1.66 -3.55 -16.00
C ASN A 182 -2.43 -4.82 -15.61
N PHE A 183 -3.46 -4.67 -14.78
CA PHE A 183 -4.29 -5.78 -14.33
C PHE A 183 -5.78 -5.50 -14.57
N THR A 184 -6.50 -6.58 -14.88
CA THR A 184 -7.96 -6.63 -14.78
C THR A 184 -8.32 -7.34 -13.48
N THR A 185 -9.27 -6.78 -12.75
CA THR A 185 -9.74 -7.40 -11.50
C THR A 185 -10.70 -8.54 -11.82
N THR A 186 -10.67 -9.58 -11.01
CA THR A 186 -11.78 -10.55 -10.94
C THR A 186 -12.69 -10.20 -9.76
N GLY A 187 -13.95 -10.61 -9.80
CA GLY A 187 -14.87 -10.46 -8.66
C GLY A 187 -14.38 -11.26 -7.45
N VAL A 188 -14.80 -10.87 -6.24
CA VAL A 188 -14.40 -11.51 -4.97
C VAL A 188 -14.62 -13.03 -5.00
N GLY A 189 -15.78 -13.48 -5.51
CA GLY A 189 -16.07 -14.92 -5.68
C GLY A 189 -15.08 -15.61 -6.61
N GLY A 190 -14.76 -15.01 -7.76
CA GLY A 190 -13.78 -15.56 -8.70
C GLY A 190 -12.34 -15.58 -8.16
N CYS A 191 -11.98 -14.61 -7.31
CA CYS A 191 -10.72 -14.61 -6.58
C CYS A 191 -10.68 -15.76 -5.56
N ALA A 192 -11.73 -15.89 -4.74
CA ALA A 192 -11.82 -16.92 -3.71
C ALA A 192 -11.78 -18.33 -4.32
N ASP A 193 -12.49 -18.56 -5.42
CA ASP A 193 -12.49 -19.86 -6.10
C ASP A 193 -11.12 -20.22 -6.67
N ARG A 194 -10.37 -19.22 -7.17
CA ARG A 194 -8.99 -19.44 -7.63
C ARG A 194 -8.08 -19.85 -6.47
N TRP A 195 -8.11 -19.11 -5.37
CA TRP A 195 -7.26 -19.40 -4.21
C TRP A 195 -7.61 -20.73 -3.54
N ARG A 196 -8.90 -21.10 -3.46
CA ARG A 196 -9.33 -22.44 -3.00
C ARG A 196 -8.77 -23.55 -3.87
N ARG A 197 -8.73 -23.38 -5.20
CA ARG A 197 -8.10 -24.36 -6.11
C ARG A 197 -6.59 -24.50 -5.88
N GLU A 198 -5.94 -23.45 -5.39
CA GLU A 198 -4.51 -23.46 -5.03
C GLU A 198 -4.27 -23.93 -3.58
N GLY A 199 -5.32 -24.38 -2.87
CA GLY A 199 -5.22 -24.95 -1.53
C GLY A 199 -5.22 -23.92 -0.39
N ALA A 200 -5.45 -22.64 -0.69
CA ALA A 200 -5.52 -21.59 0.33
C ALA A 200 -6.88 -21.61 1.05
N GLN A 201 -6.85 -21.36 2.36
CA GLN A 201 -8.07 -21.05 3.13
C GLN A 201 -8.44 -19.59 2.90
N VAL A 202 -9.54 -19.35 2.19
CA VAL A 202 -10.04 -18.02 1.88
C VAL A 202 -11.13 -17.66 2.88
N ASP A 203 -10.96 -16.55 3.59
CA ASP A 203 -11.99 -16.00 4.45
C ASP A 203 -13.26 -15.72 3.63
N THR A 204 -14.41 -16.10 4.17
CA THR A 204 -15.71 -15.87 3.52
C THR A 204 -16.29 -14.49 3.84
N ALA A 205 -15.66 -13.75 4.76
CA ALA A 205 -16.05 -12.41 5.15
C ALA A 205 -15.48 -11.35 4.17
N GLY A 206 -16.09 -11.26 2.99
CA GLY A 206 -16.24 -10.03 2.19
C GLY A 206 -14.99 -9.21 1.81
#